data_AF-U4LA62-F1
#
_entry.id   AF-U4LA62-F1
#
_cell.length_a   1.000
_cell.length_b   1.000
_cell.length_c   1.000
_cell.angle_alpha   90.00
_cell.angle_beta   90.00
_cell.angle_gamma   90.00
#
_symmetry.space_group_name_H-M   'P 1'
#
loop_
_entity.id
_entity.type
_entity.pdbx_description
1 polymer ?
#
loop_
_entity_poly.entity_id
_entity_poly.type
_entity_poly.pdbx_seq_one_letter_code
_entity_poly.pdbx_strand_id
1 'polypeptide(L)'
;MNPSPRPALLASRAALRKFTSILQPPMPLTERESDKLLRTVQESFRQKLAASTESTDPISSAYTPSAHLSSVLKMAPFTPSPEEARQQREARIKRYLVDPISVFEEHVALGTATVDLARSCLARYNDAASTEKGGERVLKGLLEAGLLEMPQHFIRNTALSYNLITALMREGKQGLLVKWTLTEDPTAVKKFVHHVERTFGLERAAEVFFAFYERVIEEKGVSTVLGVAGRELCKSAKRGGMSEEKFKRLMETSQFWALSQAENAMIQLRFGGNVAPGIQFFKKADQNPESFWTELPEKRRQKMTQLGIELAQACLAQEKVKEAIGISKIVSKRFADLLGGSISASAEDRAEHDLHARGEAVEHLEVFREMFKDILPKEEKLAGTVV
;
A
#
# COMPACT_ATOMS: atom_id res chain seq x y z
N MET A 1 -21.05 18.46 15.99
CA MET A 1 -19.99 19.24 15.31
C MET A 1 -18.90 19.50 16.34
N ASN A 2 -17.81 18.72 16.31
CA ASN A 2 -16.68 18.93 17.22
C ASN A 2 -15.79 20.05 16.67
N PRO A 3 -15.39 21.04 17.49
CA PRO A 3 -14.57 22.14 17.02
C PRO A 3 -13.17 21.60 16.65
N SER A 4 -12.78 21.77 15.39
CA SER A 4 -11.41 21.56 14.93
C SER A 4 -10.44 22.39 15.79
N PRO A 5 -9.33 21.82 16.28
CA PRO A 5 -8.36 22.60 17.04
C PRO A 5 -7.77 23.71 16.16
N ARG A 6 -7.78 24.94 16.66
CA ARG A 6 -7.36 26.14 15.93
C ARG A 6 -5.89 26.03 15.48
N PRO A 7 -5.55 26.26 14.20
CA PRO A 7 -4.18 26.14 13.67
C PRO A 7 -3.16 27.09 14.35
N ALA A 8 -3.64 28.17 14.98
CA ALA A 8 -2.82 29.10 15.75
C ALA A 8 -2.13 28.48 16.98
N LEU A 9 -2.74 27.46 17.62
CA LEU A 9 -2.16 26.79 18.80
C LEU A 9 -1.05 25.80 18.43
N LEU A 10 -1.10 25.22 17.22
CA LEU A 10 -0.05 24.35 16.70
C LEU A 10 1.16 25.17 16.24
N ALA A 11 0.92 26.32 15.59
CA ALA A 11 1.96 27.26 15.21
C ALA A 11 2.68 27.87 16.43
N SER A 12 1.95 28.24 17.49
CA SER A 12 2.55 28.76 18.72
C SER A 12 3.35 27.70 19.49
N ARG A 13 2.89 26.44 19.51
CA ARG A 13 3.67 25.31 20.03
C ARG A 13 4.93 25.04 19.22
N ALA A 14 4.87 25.10 17.89
CA ALA A 14 6.05 24.93 17.03
C ALA A 14 7.06 26.08 17.20
N ALA A 15 6.58 27.31 17.38
CA ALA A 15 7.43 28.49 17.65
C ALA A 15 8.08 28.41 19.03
N LEU A 16 7.34 28.04 20.08
CA LEU A 16 7.88 27.82 21.42
C LEU A 16 8.87 26.65 21.44
N ARG A 17 8.61 25.57 20.68
CA ARG A 17 9.53 24.44 20.54
C ARG A 17 10.83 24.81 19.81
N LYS A 18 10.75 25.61 18.74
CA LYS A 18 11.94 26.19 18.09
C LYS A 18 12.73 27.09 19.04
N PHE A 19 12.03 27.83 19.90
CA PHE A 19 12.68 28.67 20.90
C PHE A 19 13.39 27.81 21.97
N THR A 20 12.75 26.74 22.46
CA THR A 20 13.38 25.82 23.42
C THR A 20 14.52 25.01 22.82
N SER A 21 14.46 24.62 21.53
CA SER A 21 15.56 23.92 20.86
C SER A 21 16.78 24.83 20.64
N ILE A 22 16.57 26.13 20.50
CA ILE A 22 17.65 27.15 20.43
C ILE A 22 18.22 27.44 21.81
N LEU A 23 17.43 27.28 22.88
CA LEU A 23 17.84 27.41 24.27
C LEU A 23 18.50 26.14 24.86
N GLN A 24 18.55 25.05 24.10
CA GLN A 24 19.22 23.80 24.48
C GLN A 24 20.48 23.48 23.63
N PRO A 25 21.50 24.36 23.52
CA PRO A 25 22.85 23.84 23.74
C PRO A 25 22.86 23.22 25.15
N PRO A 26 23.68 22.18 25.44
CA PRO A 26 23.78 21.71 26.81
C PRO A 26 24.06 22.93 27.70
N MET A 27 23.12 23.20 28.61
CA MET A 27 23.23 24.28 29.58
C MET A 27 24.59 24.11 30.25
N PRO A 28 25.39 25.18 30.43
CA PRO A 28 26.69 25.08 31.09
C PRO A 28 26.53 24.30 32.40
N LEU A 29 27.13 23.11 32.47
CA LEU A 29 26.89 22.13 33.53
C LEU A 29 27.61 22.51 34.83
N THR A 30 28.43 23.56 34.80
CA THR A 30 29.25 24.02 35.93
C THR A 30 28.95 25.46 36.30
N GLU A 31 28.97 25.78 37.61
CA GLU A 31 28.75 27.15 38.12
C GLU A 31 29.65 28.17 37.41
N ARG A 32 30.91 27.80 37.14
CA ARG A 32 31.89 28.64 36.44
C ARG A 32 31.49 29.00 35.01
N GLU A 33 30.90 28.06 34.28
CA GLU A 33 30.45 28.31 32.91
C GLU A 33 29.16 29.12 32.88
N SER A 34 28.29 28.96 33.89
CA SER A 34 27.08 29.79 34.06
C SER A 34 27.43 31.25 34.37
N ASP A 35 28.41 31.49 35.25
CA ASP A 35 28.92 32.82 35.55
C ASP A 35 29.58 33.46 34.32
N LYS A 36 30.29 32.65 33.52
CA LYS A 36 30.90 33.12 32.26
C LYS A 36 29.84 33.47 31.21
N LEU A 37 28.76 32.70 31.09
CA LEU A 37 27.62 33.02 30.23
C LEU A 37 26.97 34.34 30.67
N LEU A 38 26.68 34.47 31.97
CA LEU A 38 26.07 35.68 32.52
C LEU A 38 26.96 36.92 32.30
N ARG A 39 28.27 36.81 32.53
CA ARG A 39 29.21 37.92 32.26
C ARG A 39 29.28 38.26 30.78
N THR A 40 29.33 37.27 29.89
CA THR A 40 29.39 37.51 28.43
C THR A 40 28.10 38.15 27.93
N VAL A 41 26.93 37.71 28.41
CA VAL A 41 25.63 38.34 28.09
C VAL A 41 25.58 39.76 28.63
N GLN A 42 26.03 39.99 29.86
CA GLN A 42 26.06 41.31 30.48
C GLN A 42 27.02 42.27 29.76
N GLU A 43 28.24 41.84 29.43
CA GLU A 43 29.22 42.64 28.69
C GLU A 43 28.73 42.95 27.29
N SER A 44 28.13 41.97 26.62
CA SER A 44 27.52 42.16 25.31
C SER A 44 26.35 43.16 25.34
N PHE A 45 25.50 43.09 26.37
CA PHE A 45 24.42 44.07 26.56
C PHE A 45 24.96 45.48 26.88
N ARG A 46 26.03 45.57 27.69
CA ARG A 46 26.69 46.84 28.03
C ARG A 46 27.37 47.48 26.82
N GLN A 47 28.11 46.71 26.02
CA GLN A 47 28.70 47.18 24.77
C GLN A 47 27.62 47.68 23.80
N LYS A 48 26.46 47.01 23.76
CA LYS A 48 25.33 47.45 22.95
C LYS A 48 24.67 48.73 23.45
N LEU A 49 24.50 48.89 24.76
CA LEU A 49 23.98 50.13 25.34
C LEU A 49 24.94 51.30 25.06
N ALA A 50 26.25 51.07 25.17
CA ALA A 50 27.27 52.06 24.85
C ALA A 50 27.30 52.43 23.35
N ALA A 51 27.13 51.45 22.46
CA ALA A 51 27.05 51.71 21.01
C ALA A 51 25.77 52.46 20.62
N SER A 52 24.64 52.21 21.30
CA SER A 52 23.37 52.90 21.05
C SER A 52 23.35 54.36 21.50
N THR A 53 24.28 54.78 22.37
CA THR A 53 24.43 56.18 22.79
C THR A 53 25.25 57.03 21.83
N GLU A 54 25.96 56.43 20.86
CA GLU A 54 26.83 57.15 19.91
C GLU A 54 26.29 57.23 18.48
N SER A 55 25.29 56.44 18.11
CA SER A 55 24.69 56.45 16.76
C SER A 55 23.38 57.25 16.73
N THR A 56 23.43 58.47 16.20
CA THR A 56 22.27 59.35 15.96
C THR A 56 21.59 59.07 14.62
N ASP A 57 21.46 57.80 14.22
CA ASP A 57 20.72 57.44 13.01
C ASP A 57 19.58 56.48 13.37
N PRO A 58 18.31 56.95 13.36
CA PRO A 58 17.17 56.07 13.44
C PRO A 58 17.03 55.40 12.07
N ILE A 59 16.53 54.16 12.02
CA ILE A 59 16.32 53.37 10.80
C ILE A 59 17.52 52.47 10.44
N SER A 60 17.82 51.50 11.31
CA SER A 60 18.22 50.18 10.80
C SER A 60 17.39 49.11 11.47
N SER A 61 16.38 48.63 10.75
CA SER A 61 15.41 47.62 11.14
C SER A 61 15.98 46.19 11.19
N ALA A 62 17.28 46.02 11.40
CA ALA A 62 17.95 44.72 11.43
C ALA A 62 18.13 44.13 12.85
N TYR A 63 17.78 44.87 13.89
CA TYR A 63 18.19 44.58 15.26
C TYR A 63 17.06 43.99 16.12
N THR A 64 16.61 42.79 15.77
CA THR A 64 15.75 42.02 16.69
C THR A 64 16.59 41.43 17.83
N PRO A 65 16.12 41.48 19.10
CA PRO A 65 16.79 40.83 20.24
C PRO A 65 17.14 39.35 19.99
N SER A 66 16.35 38.66 19.16
CA SER A 66 16.59 37.30 18.69
C SER A 66 17.87 37.15 17.85
N ALA A 67 18.15 38.09 16.95
CA ALA A 67 19.38 38.07 16.15
C ALA A 67 20.61 38.25 17.05
N HIS A 68 20.50 39.08 18.09
CA HIS A 68 21.56 39.27 19.06
C HIS A 68 21.83 38.03 19.91
N LEU A 69 20.80 37.44 20.50
CA LEU A 69 20.94 36.21 21.28
C LEU A 69 21.54 35.09 20.41
N SER A 70 21.13 34.98 19.15
CA SER A 70 21.73 34.02 18.22
C SER A 70 23.21 34.28 17.95
N SER A 71 23.67 35.53 18.04
CA SER A 71 25.09 35.90 17.87
C SER A 71 25.90 35.57 19.13
N VAL A 72 25.36 35.85 20.32
CA VAL A 72 26.02 35.54 21.59
C VAL A 72 26.16 34.03 21.78
N LEU A 73 25.14 33.26 21.42
CA LEU A 73 25.18 31.80 21.45
C LEU A 73 26.12 31.18 20.39
N LYS A 74 26.61 31.98 19.42
CA LYS A 74 27.63 31.56 18.44
C LYS A 74 29.05 31.89 18.87
N MET A 75 29.25 32.60 19.97
CA MET A 75 30.59 32.93 20.49
C MET A 75 31.11 31.82 21.42
N ALA A 76 32.41 31.57 21.40
CA ALA A 76 33.05 30.68 22.38
C ALA A 76 32.81 31.23 23.79
N PRO A 77 32.37 30.41 24.76
CA PRO A 77 32.60 28.96 24.90
C PRO A 77 31.48 28.03 24.41
N PHE A 78 30.41 28.53 23.78
CA PHE A 78 29.21 27.72 23.49
C PHE A 78 29.30 26.91 22.20
N THR A 79 30.28 27.21 21.35
CA THR A 79 30.63 26.38 20.20
C THR A 79 31.68 25.35 20.62
N PRO A 80 31.38 24.04 20.57
CA PRO A 80 32.36 22.99 20.87
C PRO A 80 33.58 23.16 19.97
N SER A 81 34.75 22.78 20.48
CA SER A 81 35.97 22.72 19.67
C SER A 81 35.70 21.88 18.41
N PRO A 82 36.29 22.19 17.23
CA PRO A 82 36.09 21.39 16.02
C PRO A 82 36.33 19.89 16.24
N GLU A 83 37.28 19.55 17.12
CA GLU A 83 37.57 18.17 17.50
C GLU A 83 36.47 17.54 18.36
N GLU A 84 35.97 18.26 19.37
CA GLU A 84 34.84 17.84 20.21
C GLU A 84 33.57 17.70 19.37
N ALA A 85 33.31 18.63 18.43
CA ALA A 85 32.19 18.56 17.51
C ALA A 85 32.25 17.32 16.62
N ARG A 86 33.46 16.95 16.15
CA ARG A 86 33.68 15.71 15.40
C ARG A 86 33.43 14.47 16.26
N GLN A 87 33.97 14.42 17.48
CA GLN A 87 33.76 13.30 18.40
C GLN A 87 32.28 13.14 18.78
N GLN A 88 31.58 14.25 19.05
CA GLN A 88 30.14 14.24 19.32
C GLN A 88 29.34 13.74 18.12
N ARG A 89 29.71 14.16 16.89
CA ARG A 89 29.09 13.67 15.66
C ARG A 89 29.31 12.17 15.48
N GLU A 90 30.53 11.69 15.66
CA GLU A 90 30.86 10.27 15.58
C GLU A 90 30.13 9.45 16.64
N ALA A 91 30.03 9.94 17.88
CA ALA A 91 29.26 9.30 18.95
C ALA A 91 27.77 9.24 18.62
N ARG A 92 27.18 10.30 18.06
CA ARG A 92 25.77 10.31 17.61
C ARG A 92 25.54 9.32 16.48
N ILE A 93 26.44 9.24 15.50
CA ILE A 93 26.36 8.26 14.42
C ILE A 93 26.43 6.84 14.97
N LYS A 94 27.37 6.57 15.90
CA LYS A 94 27.47 5.26 16.55
C LYS A 94 26.18 4.89 17.30
N ARG A 95 25.60 5.82 18.07
CA ARG A 95 24.32 5.60 18.76
C ARG A 95 23.18 5.34 17.78
N TYR A 96 23.08 6.11 16.71
CA TYR A 96 22.07 5.91 15.67
C TYR A 96 22.17 4.53 14.99
N LEU A 97 23.39 4.00 14.84
CA LEU A 97 23.60 2.66 14.29
C LEU A 97 23.21 1.54 15.27
N VAL A 98 23.30 1.78 16.58
CA VAL A 98 22.98 0.80 17.62
C VAL A 98 21.49 0.82 17.96
N ASP A 99 20.94 2.01 18.24
CA ASP A 99 19.54 2.21 18.61
C ASP A 99 18.99 3.47 17.92
N PRO A 100 18.52 3.34 16.66
CA PRO A 100 17.95 4.46 15.93
C PRO A 100 16.64 4.98 16.54
N ILE A 101 15.92 4.15 17.30
CA ILE A 101 14.61 4.52 17.86
C ILE A 101 14.80 5.45 19.06
N SER A 102 15.73 5.16 19.96
CA SER A 102 16.02 6.04 21.09
C SER A 102 16.56 7.39 20.63
N VAL A 103 17.36 7.43 19.55
CA VAL A 103 17.79 8.70 18.93
C VAL A 103 16.59 9.50 18.40
N PHE A 104 15.60 8.83 17.80
CA PHE A 104 14.38 9.52 17.37
C PHE A 104 13.60 10.11 18.56
N GLU A 105 13.45 9.36 19.66
CA GLU A 105 12.77 9.84 20.86
C GLU A 105 13.49 11.04 21.51
N GLU A 106 14.83 11.05 21.52
CA GLU A 106 15.61 12.22 21.93
C GLU A 106 15.23 13.43 21.07
N HIS A 107 15.17 13.28 19.74
CA HIS A 107 14.76 14.36 18.84
C HIS A 107 13.29 14.80 19.05
N VAL A 108 12.40 13.89 19.42
CA VAL A 108 11.02 14.21 19.79
C VAL A 108 10.98 15.04 21.08
N ALA A 109 11.74 14.63 22.11
CA ALA A 109 11.84 15.36 23.37
C ALA A 109 12.44 16.76 23.18
N LEU A 110 13.43 16.89 22.28
CA LEU A 110 14.03 18.17 21.89
C LEU A 110 13.11 19.02 20.98
N GLY A 111 12.00 18.48 20.50
CA GLY A 111 11.10 19.16 19.56
C GLY A 111 11.69 19.40 18.17
N THR A 112 12.74 18.64 17.80
CA THR A 112 13.43 18.72 16.50
C THR A 112 13.15 17.54 15.59
N ALA A 113 12.26 16.62 16.01
CA ALA A 113 11.85 15.48 15.21
C ALA A 113 11.23 15.91 13.88
N THR A 114 11.60 15.19 12.82
CA THR A 114 11.03 15.34 11.47
C THR A 114 10.55 13.99 10.96
N VAL A 115 9.64 14.02 9.98
CA VAL A 115 9.13 12.79 9.35
C VAL A 115 10.24 12.03 8.62
N ASP A 116 11.20 12.74 8.02
CA ASP A 116 12.36 12.13 7.38
C ASP A 116 13.26 11.40 8.38
N LEU A 117 13.50 12.01 9.55
CA LEU A 117 14.26 11.34 10.61
C LEU A 117 13.56 10.07 11.07
N ALA A 118 12.24 10.13 11.31
CA ALA A 118 11.44 8.95 11.67
C ALA A 118 11.55 7.85 10.61
N ARG A 119 11.47 8.22 9.33
CA ARG A 119 11.61 7.29 8.20
C ARG A 119 12.98 6.63 8.17
N SER A 120 14.06 7.40 8.36
CA SER A 120 15.43 6.90 8.39
C SER A 120 15.66 5.96 9.58
N CYS A 121 15.16 6.33 10.77
CA CYS A 121 15.24 5.51 11.97
C CYS A 121 14.48 4.18 11.78
N LEU A 122 13.26 4.23 11.25
CA LEU A 122 12.47 3.02 10.96
C LEU A 122 13.10 2.15 9.88
N ALA A 123 13.72 2.73 8.85
CA ALA A 123 14.43 1.96 7.83
C ALA A 123 15.56 1.13 8.46
N ARG A 124 16.40 1.77 9.28
CA ARG A 124 17.48 1.07 10.01
C ARG A 124 16.97 0.05 11.01
N TYR A 125 15.92 0.39 11.73
CA TYR A 125 15.24 -0.54 12.64
C TYR A 125 14.71 -1.78 11.89
N ASN A 126 14.14 -1.57 10.70
CA ASN A 126 13.67 -2.68 9.86
C ASN A 126 14.81 -3.51 9.29
N ASP A 127 15.96 -2.92 8.98
CA ASP A 127 17.16 -3.66 8.56
C ASP A 127 17.70 -4.56 9.69
N ALA A 128 17.64 -4.08 10.93
CA ALA A 128 18.11 -4.81 12.11
C ALA A 128 17.24 -6.01 12.50
N ALA A 129 16.09 -6.21 11.85
CA ALA A 129 15.15 -7.30 12.13
C ALA A 129 14.71 -7.41 13.60
N SER A 130 14.77 -6.32 14.37
CA SER A 130 14.36 -6.30 15.77
C SER A 130 12.85 -6.53 15.90
N THR A 131 12.46 -7.23 16.98
CA THR A 131 11.07 -7.51 17.37
C THR A 131 10.61 -6.64 18.54
N GLU A 132 11.45 -5.69 18.98
CA GLU A 132 11.09 -4.74 20.02
C GLU A 132 9.93 -3.82 19.58
N LYS A 133 9.35 -3.02 20.49
CA LYS A 133 8.23 -2.12 20.17
C LYS A 133 8.68 -0.82 19.47
N GLY A 134 9.56 -0.91 18.48
CA GLY A 134 10.18 0.24 17.81
C GLY A 134 9.19 1.07 16.98
N GLY A 135 8.35 0.42 16.19
CA GLY A 135 7.26 1.03 15.42
C GLY A 135 6.22 1.71 16.31
N GLU A 136 5.77 1.07 17.38
CA GLU A 136 4.82 1.68 18.34
C GLU A 136 5.43 2.93 19.01
N ARG A 137 6.70 2.87 19.41
CA ARG A 137 7.45 4.02 19.97
C ARG A 137 7.56 5.18 18.98
N VAL A 138 7.94 4.91 17.73
CA VAL A 138 8.03 5.95 16.70
C VAL A 138 6.66 6.56 16.41
N LEU A 139 5.61 5.75 16.32
CA LEU A 139 4.25 6.25 16.10
C LEU A 139 3.81 7.18 17.24
N LYS A 140 4.07 6.79 18.49
CA LYS A 140 3.81 7.63 19.67
C LYS A 140 4.59 8.94 19.60
N GLY A 141 5.88 8.87 19.29
CA GLY A 141 6.74 10.05 19.14
C GLY A 141 6.28 11.01 18.03
N LEU A 142 5.79 10.48 16.90
CA LEU A 142 5.22 11.28 15.81
C LEU A 142 3.96 12.03 16.24
N LEU A 143 3.10 11.41 17.06
CA LEU A 143 1.89 12.04 17.61
C LEU A 143 2.25 13.12 18.64
N GLU A 144 3.19 12.84 19.54
CA GLU A 144 3.66 13.80 20.56
C GLU A 144 4.39 15.01 19.93
N ALA A 145 5.13 14.77 18.86
CA ALA A 145 5.76 15.82 18.05
C ALA A 145 4.71 16.66 17.28
N GLY A 146 3.46 16.19 17.16
CA GLY A 146 2.43 16.83 16.35
C GLY A 146 2.69 16.73 14.85
N LEU A 147 3.51 15.76 14.43
CA LEU A 147 3.79 15.46 13.02
C LEU A 147 2.66 14.64 12.37
N LEU A 148 1.87 13.95 13.20
CA LEU A 148 0.63 13.28 12.82
C LEU A 148 -0.49 13.76 13.75
N GLU A 149 -1.67 14.03 13.19
CA GLU A 149 -2.86 14.39 13.98
C GLU A 149 -3.54 13.14 14.56
N MET A 150 -3.57 12.04 13.80
CA MET A 150 -4.15 10.77 14.19
C MET A 150 -3.21 9.61 13.82
N PRO A 151 -3.25 8.49 14.57
CA PRO A 151 -2.38 7.34 14.30
C PRO A 151 -2.48 6.85 12.86
N GLN A 152 -3.67 6.82 12.28
CA GLN A 152 -3.89 6.29 10.93
C GLN A 152 -3.43 7.22 9.80
N HIS A 153 -3.14 8.50 10.07
CA HIS A 153 -2.74 9.47 9.02
C HIS A 153 -1.41 9.13 8.35
N PHE A 154 -0.56 8.29 8.95
CA PHE A 154 0.70 7.89 8.30
C PHE A 154 0.47 7.16 6.98
N ILE A 155 -0.71 6.55 6.77
CA ILE A 155 -1.05 5.79 5.55
C ILE A 155 -1.03 6.68 4.31
N ARG A 156 -1.32 7.98 4.47
CA ARG A 156 -1.27 8.97 3.38
C ARG A 156 0.16 9.31 2.95
N ASN A 157 1.14 9.14 3.85
CA ASN A 157 2.55 9.38 3.56
C ASN A 157 3.22 8.08 3.12
N THR A 158 3.28 7.85 1.81
CA THR A 158 3.84 6.63 1.22
C THR A 158 5.29 6.35 1.65
N ALA A 159 6.10 7.39 1.88
CA ALA A 159 7.50 7.23 2.26
C ALA A 159 7.65 6.72 3.71
N LEU A 160 6.77 7.15 4.61
CA LEU A 160 6.75 6.69 6.00
C LEU A 160 5.98 5.38 6.16
N SER A 161 4.87 5.22 5.43
CA SER A 161 3.92 4.15 5.62
C SER A 161 4.56 2.77 5.47
N TYR A 162 5.40 2.56 4.46
CA TYR A 162 6.02 1.24 4.24
C TYR A 162 6.90 0.81 5.41
N ASN A 163 7.77 1.71 5.90
CA ASN A 163 8.67 1.38 7.00
C ASN A 163 7.89 1.16 8.30
N LEU A 164 6.87 1.98 8.56
CA LEU A 164 6.08 1.84 9.78
C LEU A 164 5.17 0.61 9.75
N ILE A 165 4.57 0.27 8.60
CA ILE A 165 3.81 -0.97 8.39
C ILE A 165 4.71 -2.17 8.66
N THR A 166 5.93 -2.20 8.11
CA THR A 166 6.87 -3.30 8.35
C THR A 166 7.20 -3.45 9.83
N ALA A 167 7.51 -2.36 10.54
CA ALA A 167 7.80 -2.41 11.97
C ALA A 167 6.60 -2.92 12.78
N LEU A 168 5.41 -2.36 12.56
CA LEU A 168 4.18 -2.75 13.26
C LEU A 168 3.73 -4.19 12.94
N MET A 169 4.00 -4.67 11.71
CA MET A 169 3.74 -6.07 11.34
C MET A 169 4.63 -7.04 12.12
N ARG A 170 5.91 -6.70 12.34
CA ARG A 170 6.85 -7.50 13.14
C ARG A 170 6.46 -7.52 14.62
N GLU A 171 5.91 -6.42 15.11
CA GLU A 171 5.37 -6.32 16.47
C GLU A 171 4.03 -7.06 16.67
N GLY A 172 3.49 -7.70 15.63
CA GLY A 172 2.22 -8.42 15.71
C GLY A 172 0.98 -7.51 15.78
N LYS A 173 1.09 -6.26 15.35
CA LYS A 173 -0.01 -5.27 15.37
C LYS A 173 -0.84 -5.27 14.09
N GLN A 174 -0.89 -6.39 13.33
CA GLN A 174 -1.60 -6.45 12.05
C GLN A 174 -3.09 -6.07 12.15
N GLY A 175 -3.77 -6.40 13.25
CA GLY A 175 -5.18 -6.07 13.44
C GLY A 175 -5.46 -4.57 13.52
N LEU A 176 -4.52 -3.79 14.05
CA LEU A 176 -4.62 -2.32 14.09
C LEU A 176 -4.35 -1.72 12.71
N LEU A 177 -3.36 -2.23 11.99
CA LEU A 177 -3.03 -1.79 10.64
C LEU A 177 -4.19 -2.01 9.66
N VAL A 178 -4.85 -3.17 9.76
CA VAL A 178 -6.06 -3.48 8.99
C VAL A 178 -7.16 -2.46 9.31
N LYS A 179 -7.42 -2.20 10.61
CA LYS A 179 -8.40 -1.20 11.04
C LYS A 179 -8.13 0.18 10.44
N TRP A 180 -6.89 0.65 10.58
CA TRP A 180 -6.48 1.99 10.16
C TRP A 180 -6.54 2.16 8.65
N THR A 181 -6.14 1.13 7.90
CA THR A 181 -6.19 1.15 6.43
C THR A 181 -7.62 1.25 5.92
N LEU A 182 -8.55 0.48 6.51
CA LEU A 182 -9.96 0.56 6.14
C LEU A 182 -10.60 1.90 6.53
N THR A 183 -10.16 2.50 7.64
CA THR A 183 -10.73 3.78 8.12
C THR A 183 -10.30 4.97 7.26
N GLU A 184 -9.03 4.99 6.80
CA GLU A 184 -8.48 6.15 6.07
C GLU A 184 -8.59 6.05 4.56
N ASP A 185 -8.16 4.91 3.99
CA ASP A 185 -8.10 4.74 2.55
C ASP A 185 -8.28 3.26 2.19
N PRO A 186 -9.53 2.81 1.95
CA PRO A 186 -9.81 1.46 1.49
C PRO A 186 -9.07 1.11 0.18
N THR A 187 -8.72 2.09 -0.66
CA THR A 187 -7.99 1.84 -1.90
C THR A 187 -6.51 1.48 -1.65
N ALA A 188 -5.99 1.80 -0.47
CA ALA A 188 -4.63 1.44 -0.06
C ALA A 188 -4.47 -0.05 0.27
N VAL A 189 -5.56 -0.82 0.43
CA VAL A 189 -5.51 -2.26 0.76
C VAL A 189 -4.67 -3.05 -0.24
N LYS A 190 -4.80 -2.77 -1.54
CA LYS A 190 -3.96 -3.38 -2.57
C LYS A 190 -2.48 -3.12 -2.33
N LYS A 191 -2.10 -1.86 -2.08
CA LYS A 191 -0.70 -1.47 -1.85
C LYS A 191 -0.17 -2.10 -0.56
N PHE A 192 -1.02 -2.20 0.47
CA PHE A 192 -0.69 -2.83 1.74
C PHE A 192 -0.40 -4.32 1.57
N VAL A 193 -1.32 -5.07 0.96
CA VAL A 193 -1.17 -6.52 0.73
C VAL A 193 0.06 -6.80 -0.13
N HIS A 194 0.27 -6.03 -1.20
CA HIS A 194 1.45 -6.15 -2.07
C HIS A 194 2.78 -5.87 -1.33
N HIS A 195 2.78 -4.90 -0.42
CA HIS A 195 3.95 -4.61 0.42
C HIS A 195 4.25 -5.75 1.38
N VAL A 196 3.21 -6.30 2.02
CA VAL A 196 3.35 -7.46 2.90
C VAL A 196 3.86 -8.68 2.13
N GLU A 197 3.34 -8.93 0.93
CA GLU A 197 3.80 -10.02 0.06
C GLU A 197 5.30 -9.90 -0.24
N ARG A 198 5.76 -8.69 -0.60
CA ARG A 198 7.18 -8.44 -0.89
C ARG A 198 8.09 -8.54 0.33
N THR A 199 7.60 -8.18 1.51
CA THR A 199 8.44 -8.05 2.71
C THR A 199 8.43 -9.30 3.60
N PHE A 200 7.27 -9.95 3.72
CA PHE A 200 7.04 -11.08 4.63
C PHE A 200 6.65 -12.37 3.91
N GLY A 201 6.49 -12.32 2.59
CA GLY A 201 6.07 -13.46 1.78
C GLY A 201 4.56 -13.58 1.61
N LEU A 202 4.19 -14.48 0.69
CA LEU A 202 2.82 -14.64 0.22
C LEU A 202 1.87 -15.18 1.28
N GLU A 203 2.34 -16.09 2.14
CA GLU A 203 1.55 -16.65 3.23
C GLU A 203 1.06 -15.59 4.22
N ARG A 204 1.94 -14.66 4.60
CA ARG A 204 1.58 -13.59 5.52
C ARG A 204 0.68 -12.56 4.87
N ALA A 205 0.87 -12.31 3.57
CA ALA A 205 -0.02 -11.46 2.79
C ALA A 205 -1.44 -12.03 2.71
N ALA A 206 -1.58 -13.35 2.56
CA ALA A 206 -2.88 -14.01 2.58
C ALA A 206 -3.58 -13.89 3.95
N GLU A 207 -2.86 -14.08 5.06
CA GLU A 207 -3.42 -13.88 6.41
C GLU A 207 -3.92 -12.46 6.63
N VAL A 208 -3.13 -11.47 6.21
CA VAL A 208 -3.53 -10.05 6.25
C VAL A 208 -4.75 -9.81 5.38
N PHE A 209 -4.80 -10.37 4.17
CA PHE A 209 -5.95 -10.26 3.29
C PHE A 209 -7.21 -10.86 3.93
N PHE A 210 -7.12 -12.02 4.58
CA PHE A 210 -8.25 -12.58 5.31
C PHE A 210 -8.68 -11.72 6.51
N ALA A 211 -7.74 -11.09 7.21
CA ALA A 211 -8.06 -10.14 8.27
C ALA A 211 -8.80 -8.90 7.73
N PHE A 212 -8.46 -8.42 6.52
CA PHE A 212 -9.27 -7.40 5.83
C PHE A 212 -10.66 -7.94 5.47
N TYR A 213 -10.72 -9.13 4.88
CA TYR A 213 -11.98 -9.77 4.48
C TYR A 213 -12.96 -9.94 5.63
N GLU A 214 -12.51 -10.47 6.77
CA GLU A 214 -13.33 -10.70 7.96
C GLU A 214 -13.93 -9.41 8.52
N ARG A 215 -13.29 -8.26 8.30
CA ARG A 215 -13.81 -6.96 8.75
C ARG A 215 -14.75 -6.29 7.77
N VAL A 216 -14.49 -6.46 6.47
CA VAL A 216 -15.26 -5.76 5.43
C VAL A 216 -16.50 -6.56 5.03
N ILE A 217 -16.58 -7.87 5.31
CA ILE A 217 -17.67 -8.74 4.84
C ILE A 217 -19.09 -8.21 5.16
N GLU A 218 -19.26 -7.46 6.25
CA GLU A 218 -20.52 -6.85 6.66
C GLU A 218 -20.81 -5.51 5.98
N GLU A 219 -19.80 -4.88 5.39
CA GLU A 219 -19.88 -3.56 4.78
C GLU A 219 -20.26 -3.64 3.28
N LYS A 220 -21.10 -2.71 2.82
CA LYS A 220 -21.39 -2.57 1.39
C LYS A 220 -20.13 -2.06 0.68
N GLY A 221 -19.55 -2.85 -0.21
CA GLY A 221 -18.39 -2.45 -1.03
C GLY A 221 -17.16 -3.34 -0.93
N VAL A 222 -17.23 -4.48 -0.22
CA VAL A 222 -16.19 -5.54 -0.14
C VAL A 222 -15.49 -5.74 -1.47
N SER A 223 -16.27 -5.89 -2.54
CA SER A 223 -15.77 -6.23 -3.86
C SER A 223 -14.86 -5.16 -4.45
N THR A 224 -15.18 -3.88 -4.25
CA THR A 224 -14.37 -2.76 -4.76
C THR A 224 -13.02 -2.64 -4.04
N VAL A 225 -13.00 -2.95 -2.75
CA VAL A 225 -11.82 -2.81 -1.89
C VAL A 225 -10.89 -4.02 -2.06
N LEU A 226 -11.44 -5.23 -2.00
CA LEU A 226 -10.67 -6.47 -1.97
C LEU A 226 -10.50 -7.12 -3.34
N GLY A 227 -11.34 -6.81 -4.33
CA GLY A 227 -11.33 -7.42 -5.65
C GLY A 227 -9.96 -7.39 -6.32
N VAL A 228 -9.33 -6.22 -6.32
CA VAL A 228 -8.02 -6.05 -6.98
C VAL A 228 -6.92 -6.73 -6.17
N ALA A 229 -6.95 -6.67 -4.84
CA ALA A 229 -5.95 -7.29 -3.98
C ALA A 229 -6.02 -8.82 -4.04
N GLY A 230 -7.22 -9.38 -3.95
CA GLY A 230 -7.47 -10.82 -4.03
C GLY A 230 -7.04 -11.40 -5.38
N ARG A 231 -7.31 -10.68 -6.48
CA ARG A 231 -6.88 -11.10 -7.82
C ARG A 231 -5.35 -11.16 -7.95
N GLU A 232 -4.63 -10.16 -7.45
CA GLU A 232 -3.16 -10.17 -7.47
C GLU A 232 -2.60 -11.30 -6.60
N LEU A 233 -3.20 -11.55 -5.43
CA LEU A 233 -2.83 -12.70 -4.59
C LEU A 233 -3.04 -14.04 -5.30
N CYS A 234 -4.14 -14.23 -6.03
CA CYS A 234 -4.35 -15.45 -6.82
C CYS A 234 -3.28 -15.63 -7.90
N LYS A 235 -2.86 -14.54 -8.57
CA LYS A 235 -1.76 -14.58 -9.57
C LYS A 235 -0.43 -14.95 -8.93
N SER A 236 -0.14 -14.44 -7.74
CA SER A 236 1.07 -14.79 -7.01
C SER A 236 1.02 -16.22 -6.48
N ALA A 237 -0.13 -16.68 -5.98
CA ALA A 237 -0.33 -18.06 -5.53
C ALA A 237 -0.13 -19.09 -6.64
N LYS A 238 -0.57 -18.78 -7.87
CA LYS A 238 -0.32 -19.65 -9.04
C LYS A 238 1.17 -19.82 -9.36
N ARG A 239 2.00 -18.84 -9.01
CA ARG A 239 3.46 -18.92 -9.16
C ARG A 239 4.13 -19.74 -8.05
N GLY A 240 3.36 -20.21 -7.06
CA GLY A 240 3.82 -21.00 -5.91
C GLY A 240 3.98 -20.17 -4.63
N GLY A 241 4.36 -20.83 -3.54
CA GLY A 241 4.70 -20.18 -2.26
C GLY A 241 3.52 -19.88 -1.32
N MET A 242 2.33 -20.42 -1.61
CA MET A 242 1.18 -20.38 -0.70
C MET A 242 0.77 -21.82 -0.37
N SER A 243 0.43 -22.08 0.90
CA SER A 243 -0.11 -23.38 1.31
C SER A 243 -1.44 -23.69 0.61
N GLU A 244 -1.67 -24.97 0.31
CA GLU A 244 -2.87 -25.43 -0.39
C GLU A 244 -4.16 -25.07 0.38
N GLU A 245 -4.13 -25.15 1.71
CA GLU A 245 -5.26 -24.77 2.57
C GLU A 245 -5.63 -23.28 2.44
N LYS A 246 -4.62 -22.40 2.47
CA LYS A 246 -4.83 -20.94 2.33
C LYS A 246 -5.31 -20.61 0.92
N PHE A 247 -4.77 -21.30 -0.09
CA PHE A 247 -5.21 -21.14 -1.47
C PHE A 247 -6.67 -21.58 -1.66
N LYS A 248 -7.04 -22.75 -1.13
CA LYS A 248 -8.42 -23.24 -1.15
C LYS A 248 -9.38 -22.26 -0.48
N ARG A 249 -9.04 -21.74 0.71
CA ARG A 249 -9.82 -20.69 1.40
C ARG A 249 -9.93 -19.41 0.58
N LEU A 250 -8.86 -19.01 -0.11
CA LEU A 250 -8.87 -17.83 -0.99
C LEU A 250 -9.84 -18.03 -2.16
N MET A 251 -9.86 -19.22 -2.74
CA MET A 251 -10.79 -19.58 -3.80
C MET A 251 -12.24 -19.65 -3.28
N GLU A 252 -12.51 -20.26 -2.14
CA GLU A 252 -13.86 -20.33 -1.55
C GLU A 252 -14.44 -18.94 -1.26
N THR A 253 -13.60 -18.00 -0.81
CA THR A 253 -14.02 -16.63 -0.49
C THR A 253 -14.17 -15.71 -1.71
N SER A 254 -13.67 -16.12 -2.89
CA SER A 254 -13.65 -15.28 -4.10
C SER A 254 -15.02 -14.81 -4.58
N GLN A 255 -16.08 -15.55 -4.28
CA GLN A 255 -17.45 -15.13 -4.59
C GLN A 255 -17.89 -13.83 -3.90
N PHE A 256 -17.28 -13.50 -2.75
CA PHE A 256 -17.66 -12.34 -1.94
C PHE A 256 -16.87 -11.08 -2.28
N TRP A 257 -15.60 -11.24 -2.67
CA TRP A 257 -14.71 -10.12 -2.94
C TRP A 257 -14.46 -9.86 -4.44
N ALA A 258 -14.84 -10.75 -5.35
CA ALA A 258 -14.75 -10.47 -6.78
C ALA A 258 -15.66 -9.28 -7.18
N LEU A 259 -15.20 -8.42 -8.11
CA LEU A 259 -15.99 -7.24 -8.54
C LEU A 259 -17.28 -7.62 -9.25
N SER A 260 -17.34 -8.81 -9.86
CA SER A 260 -18.51 -9.30 -10.57
C SER A 260 -18.53 -10.82 -10.61
N GLN A 261 -19.69 -11.41 -10.90
CA GLN A 261 -19.80 -12.86 -11.11
C GLN A 261 -18.92 -13.36 -12.27
N ALA A 262 -18.77 -12.56 -13.32
CA ALA A 262 -17.87 -12.85 -14.43
C ALA A 262 -16.40 -12.91 -13.98
N GLU A 263 -16.00 -12.02 -13.07
CA GLU A 263 -14.67 -12.04 -12.48
C GLU A 263 -14.45 -13.24 -11.57
N ASN A 264 -15.43 -13.57 -10.72
CA ASN A 264 -15.37 -14.79 -9.92
C ASN A 264 -15.19 -16.03 -10.81
N ALA A 265 -15.98 -16.14 -11.88
CA ALA A 265 -15.84 -17.21 -12.87
C ALA A 265 -14.43 -17.27 -13.49
N MET A 266 -13.88 -16.12 -13.90
CA MET A 266 -12.50 -16.03 -14.40
C MET A 266 -11.47 -16.49 -13.37
N ILE A 267 -11.61 -16.08 -12.11
CA ILE A 267 -10.69 -16.43 -11.03
C ILE A 267 -10.74 -17.94 -10.78
N GLN A 268 -11.94 -18.50 -10.62
CA GLN A 268 -12.18 -19.92 -10.40
C GLN A 268 -11.66 -20.79 -11.53
N LEU A 269 -11.87 -20.37 -12.77
CA LEU A 269 -11.38 -21.08 -13.95
C LEU A 269 -9.85 -21.08 -14.03
N ARG A 270 -9.21 -19.89 -13.94
CA ARG A 270 -7.78 -19.73 -14.21
C ARG A 270 -6.86 -20.18 -13.08
N PHE A 271 -7.35 -20.11 -11.84
CA PHE A 271 -6.57 -20.41 -10.65
C PHE A 271 -7.05 -21.68 -9.95
N GLY A 272 -8.36 -21.89 -9.82
CA GLY A 272 -8.91 -23.06 -9.13
C GLY A 272 -9.18 -24.28 -10.01
N GLY A 273 -9.16 -24.12 -11.35
CA GLY A 273 -9.60 -25.16 -12.28
C GLY A 273 -11.08 -25.50 -12.16
N ASN A 274 -11.88 -24.73 -11.42
CA ASN A 274 -13.29 -25.01 -11.23
C ASN A 274 -14.13 -24.33 -12.32
N VAL A 275 -14.74 -25.15 -13.18
CA VAL A 275 -15.59 -24.68 -14.30
C VAL A 275 -17.02 -24.32 -13.87
N ALA A 276 -17.49 -24.82 -12.71
CA ALA A 276 -18.90 -24.70 -12.33
C ALA A 276 -19.39 -23.24 -12.18
N PRO A 277 -18.64 -22.31 -11.54
CA PRO A 277 -19.05 -20.91 -11.45
C PRO A 277 -19.16 -20.23 -12.82
N GLY A 278 -18.28 -20.58 -13.76
CA GLY A 278 -18.32 -20.07 -15.13
C GLY A 278 -19.55 -20.55 -15.89
N ILE A 279 -19.89 -21.84 -15.79
CA ILE A 279 -21.07 -22.40 -16.44
C ILE A 279 -22.35 -21.75 -15.88
N GLN A 280 -22.44 -21.61 -14.56
CA GLN A 280 -23.59 -20.95 -13.93
C GLN A 280 -23.72 -19.49 -14.36
N PHE A 281 -22.60 -18.77 -14.49
CA PHE A 281 -22.59 -17.40 -14.97
C PHE A 281 -23.15 -17.30 -16.40
N PHE A 282 -22.66 -18.10 -17.35
CA PHE A 282 -23.15 -18.06 -18.74
C PHE A 282 -24.61 -18.50 -18.86
N LYS A 283 -25.03 -19.54 -18.11
CA LYS A 283 -26.44 -19.97 -18.09
C LYS A 283 -27.37 -18.86 -17.58
N LYS A 284 -26.99 -18.18 -16.50
CA LYS A 284 -27.76 -17.04 -15.96
C LYS A 284 -27.77 -15.84 -16.91
N ALA A 285 -26.64 -15.56 -17.56
CA ALA A 285 -26.53 -14.47 -18.51
C ALA A 285 -27.32 -14.74 -19.81
N ASP A 286 -27.49 -15.99 -20.22
CA ASP A 286 -28.31 -16.34 -21.39
C ASP A 286 -29.82 -16.37 -21.09
N GLN A 287 -30.23 -16.51 -19.83
CA GLN A 287 -31.64 -16.39 -19.42
C GLN A 287 -32.21 -14.98 -19.66
N ASN A 288 -31.39 -13.93 -19.54
CA ASN A 288 -31.78 -12.52 -19.78
C ASN A 288 -30.86 -11.86 -20.82
N PRO A 289 -30.97 -12.26 -22.09
CA PRO A 289 -29.93 -11.97 -23.06
C PRO A 289 -29.96 -10.55 -23.62
N GLU A 290 -31.15 -9.97 -23.74
CA GLU A 290 -31.35 -8.68 -24.41
C GLU A 290 -30.74 -7.54 -23.61
N SER A 291 -30.84 -7.56 -22.28
CA SER A 291 -30.26 -6.53 -21.41
C SER A 291 -28.77 -6.74 -21.16
N PHE A 292 -28.32 -8.00 -21.04
CA PHE A 292 -26.95 -8.25 -20.58
C PHE A 292 -25.91 -8.13 -21.69
N TRP A 293 -26.17 -8.67 -22.89
CA TRP A 293 -25.13 -8.79 -23.93
C TRP A 293 -25.03 -7.57 -24.85
N THR A 294 -26.14 -6.90 -25.12
CA THR A 294 -26.22 -5.77 -26.07
C THR A 294 -25.58 -4.50 -25.52
N GLU A 295 -25.67 -4.28 -24.20
CA GLU A 295 -25.16 -3.08 -23.52
C GLU A 295 -23.66 -3.15 -23.19
N LEU A 296 -22.99 -4.28 -23.47
CA LEU A 296 -21.58 -4.45 -23.11
C LEU A 296 -20.66 -3.67 -24.07
N PRO A 297 -19.72 -2.86 -23.55
CA PRO A 297 -18.67 -2.27 -24.36
C PRO A 297 -17.85 -3.35 -25.09
N GLU A 298 -17.37 -3.05 -26.30
CA GLU A 298 -16.61 -3.99 -27.14
C GLU A 298 -15.46 -4.70 -26.41
N LYS A 299 -14.66 -3.95 -25.63
CA LYS A 299 -13.58 -4.51 -24.79
C LYS A 299 -14.07 -5.54 -23.78
N ARG A 300 -15.29 -5.38 -23.25
CA ARG A 300 -15.89 -6.31 -22.30
C ARG A 300 -16.50 -7.50 -23.02
N ARG A 301 -17.08 -7.31 -24.21
CA ARG A 301 -17.53 -8.39 -25.10
C ARG A 301 -16.37 -9.33 -25.44
N GLN A 302 -15.25 -8.80 -25.94
CA GLN A 302 -14.03 -9.60 -26.21
C GLN A 302 -13.56 -10.41 -25.00
N LYS A 303 -13.54 -9.82 -23.80
CA LYS A 303 -13.19 -10.54 -22.56
C LYS A 303 -14.17 -11.65 -22.21
N MET A 304 -15.48 -11.44 -22.42
CA MET A 304 -16.48 -12.47 -22.18
C MET A 304 -16.39 -13.59 -23.22
N THR A 305 -16.13 -13.27 -24.48
CA THR A 305 -15.86 -14.27 -25.54
C THR A 305 -14.64 -15.11 -25.18
N GLN A 306 -13.53 -14.47 -24.79
CA GLN A 306 -12.32 -15.15 -24.33
C GLN A 306 -12.62 -16.07 -23.13
N LEU A 307 -13.33 -15.59 -22.12
CA LEU A 307 -13.73 -16.39 -20.96
C LEU A 307 -14.58 -17.60 -21.39
N GLY A 308 -15.52 -17.42 -22.32
CA GLY A 308 -16.37 -18.49 -22.82
C GLY A 308 -15.57 -19.60 -23.53
N ILE A 309 -14.58 -19.21 -24.33
CA ILE A 309 -13.68 -20.14 -25.02
C ILE A 309 -12.80 -20.88 -24.02
N GLU A 310 -12.15 -20.17 -23.09
CA GLU A 310 -11.34 -20.78 -22.02
C GLU A 310 -12.17 -21.75 -21.18
N LEU A 311 -13.41 -21.40 -20.88
CA LEU A 311 -14.34 -22.24 -20.12
C LEU A 311 -14.71 -23.52 -20.88
N ALA A 312 -15.05 -23.40 -22.17
CA ALA A 312 -15.38 -24.56 -23.01
C ALA A 312 -14.19 -25.53 -23.11
N GLN A 313 -12.97 -25.02 -23.27
CA GLN A 313 -11.75 -25.83 -23.28
C GLN A 313 -11.52 -26.54 -21.94
N ALA A 314 -11.68 -25.84 -20.82
CA ALA A 314 -11.54 -26.45 -19.50
C ALA A 314 -12.63 -27.51 -19.23
N CYS A 315 -13.86 -27.30 -19.70
CA CYS A 315 -14.92 -28.31 -19.65
C CYS A 315 -14.54 -29.57 -20.43
N LEU A 316 -13.96 -29.42 -21.63
CA LEU A 316 -13.48 -30.57 -22.40
C LEU A 316 -12.33 -31.31 -21.72
N ALA A 317 -11.38 -30.57 -21.12
CA ALA A 317 -10.29 -31.17 -20.36
C ALA A 317 -10.78 -31.98 -19.15
N GLN A 318 -11.97 -31.65 -18.60
CA GLN A 318 -12.63 -32.38 -17.52
C GLN A 318 -13.68 -33.39 -18.02
N GLU A 319 -13.71 -33.70 -19.32
CA GLU A 319 -14.67 -34.63 -19.96
C GLU A 319 -16.15 -34.21 -19.85
N LYS A 320 -16.43 -32.94 -19.53
CA LYS A 320 -17.79 -32.38 -19.43
C LYS A 320 -18.27 -31.87 -20.80
N VAL A 321 -18.38 -32.78 -21.76
CA VAL A 321 -18.67 -32.47 -23.18
C VAL A 321 -19.98 -31.72 -23.36
N LYS A 322 -21.06 -32.13 -22.67
CA LYS A 322 -22.38 -31.49 -22.76
C LYS A 322 -22.35 -30.01 -22.36
N GLU A 323 -21.56 -29.68 -21.33
CA GLU A 323 -21.42 -28.31 -20.84
C GLU A 323 -20.57 -27.48 -21.80
N ALA A 324 -19.48 -28.05 -22.33
CA ALA A 324 -18.66 -27.40 -23.34
C ALA A 324 -19.47 -27.01 -24.59
N ILE A 325 -20.30 -27.92 -25.10
CA ILE A 325 -21.20 -27.65 -26.24
C ILE A 325 -22.18 -26.54 -25.91
N GLY A 326 -22.79 -26.58 -24.72
CA GLY A 326 -23.73 -25.53 -24.28
C GLY A 326 -23.08 -24.15 -24.23
N ILE A 327 -21.87 -24.04 -23.68
CA ILE A 327 -21.12 -22.77 -23.63
C ILE A 327 -20.72 -22.30 -25.03
N SER A 328 -20.18 -23.19 -25.87
CA SER A 328 -19.83 -22.85 -27.25
C SER A 328 -21.02 -22.33 -28.04
N LYS A 329 -22.20 -22.95 -27.91
CA LYS A 329 -23.44 -22.46 -28.55
C LYS A 329 -23.82 -21.06 -28.08
N ILE A 330 -23.74 -20.77 -26.77
CA ILE A 330 -24.01 -19.44 -26.22
C ILE A 330 -23.01 -18.42 -26.79
N VAL A 331 -21.72 -18.75 -26.81
CA VAL A 331 -20.67 -17.85 -27.31
C VAL A 331 -20.86 -17.58 -28.80
N SER A 332 -21.10 -18.60 -29.63
CA SER A 332 -21.38 -18.46 -31.06
C SER A 332 -22.59 -17.57 -31.32
N LYS A 333 -23.70 -17.81 -30.60
CA LYS A 333 -24.95 -17.07 -30.77
C LYS A 333 -24.82 -15.58 -30.42
N ARG A 334 -24.05 -15.24 -29.38
CA ARG A 334 -23.98 -13.87 -28.83
C ARG A 334 -22.84 -13.02 -29.37
N PHE A 335 -21.81 -13.67 -29.93
CA PHE A 335 -20.59 -13.00 -30.39
C PHE A 335 -20.24 -13.34 -31.84
N ALA A 336 -21.21 -13.76 -32.66
CA ALA A 336 -21.02 -14.10 -34.07
C ALA A 336 -20.29 -13.00 -34.88
N ASP A 337 -20.51 -11.74 -34.52
CA ASP A 337 -19.85 -10.56 -35.08
C ASP A 337 -18.35 -10.50 -34.78
N LEU A 338 -17.96 -10.83 -33.54
CA LEU A 338 -16.55 -10.92 -33.14
C LEU A 338 -15.88 -12.19 -33.68
N LEU A 339 -16.67 -13.21 -34.00
CA LEU A 339 -16.26 -14.47 -34.60
C LEU A 339 -16.23 -14.43 -36.13
N GLY A 340 -16.10 -13.25 -36.74
CA GLY A 340 -15.85 -13.14 -38.18
C GLY A 340 -16.98 -13.65 -39.09
N GLY A 341 -18.21 -13.79 -38.58
CA GLY A 341 -19.45 -13.83 -39.36
C GLY A 341 -19.45 -14.66 -40.65
N SER A 342 -19.12 -15.95 -40.59
CA SER A 342 -19.42 -16.89 -41.70
C SER A 342 -19.58 -18.35 -41.24
N ILE A 343 -19.97 -18.59 -39.99
CA ILE A 343 -20.50 -19.91 -39.62
C ILE A 343 -21.99 -19.85 -39.93
N SER A 344 -22.33 -20.08 -41.20
CA SER A 344 -23.71 -20.11 -41.68
C SER A 344 -24.49 -21.22 -40.97
N ALA A 345 -25.81 -21.03 -40.88
CA ALA A 345 -26.79 -21.82 -40.13
C ALA A 345 -26.81 -23.35 -40.37
N SER A 346 -25.93 -23.91 -41.22
CA SER A 346 -25.88 -25.35 -41.49
C SER A 346 -25.27 -26.19 -40.35
N ALA A 347 -24.71 -25.57 -39.31
CA ALA A 347 -24.20 -26.27 -38.13
C ALA A 347 -25.29 -26.55 -37.07
N GLU A 348 -26.40 -25.79 -37.08
CA GLU A 348 -27.48 -25.98 -36.10
C GLU A 348 -28.30 -27.26 -36.36
N ASP A 349 -28.40 -27.70 -37.62
CA ASP A 349 -29.13 -28.93 -38.02
C ASP A 349 -28.35 -30.24 -37.85
N ARG A 350 -27.05 -30.22 -37.49
CA ARG A 350 -26.23 -31.44 -37.36
C ARG A 350 -26.03 -31.94 -35.93
N ALA A 351 -26.47 -31.18 -34.92
CA ALA A 351 -26.13 -31.42 -33.52
C ALA A 351 -26.90 -32.57 -32.81
N GLU A 352 -27.60 -33.46 -33.53
CA GLU A 352 -28.39 -34.55 -32.94
C GLU A 352 -27.68 -35.93 -32.87
N HIS A 353 -26.43 -36.09 -33.35
CA HIS A 353 -25.73 -37.40 -33.30
C HIS A 353 -24.60 -37.47 -32.26
N ASP A 354 -24.87 -38.22 -31.19
CA ASP A 354 -24.11 -38.27 -29.90
C ASP A 354 -22.72 -38.96 -29.93
N LEU A 355 -22.19 -39.36 -31.09
CA LEU A 355 -20.79 -39.81 -31.25
C LEU A 355 -19.91 -38.83 -32.06
N HIS A 356 -20.52 -37.96 -32.86
CA HIS A 356 -19.81 -36.88 -33.57
C HIS A 356 -19.58 -35.65 -32.69
N ALA A 357 -20.30 -35.52 -31.57
CA ALA A 357 -20.28 -34.37 -30.68
C ALA A 357 -18.89 -34.02 -30.11
N ARG A 358 -18.00 -35.01 -29.87
CA ARG A 358 -16.63 -34.74 -29.41
C ARG A 358 -15.75 -34.21 -30.56
N GLY A 359 -15.90 -34.78 -31.77
CA GLY A 359 -15.20 -34.31 -32.97
C GLY A 359 -15.64 -32.90 -33.34
N GLU A 360 -16.94 -32.65 -33.40
CA GLU A 360 -17.52 -31.34 -33.71
C GLU A 360 -17.16 -30.28 -32.66
N ALA A 361 -17.19 -30.62 -31.36
CA ALA A 361 -16.78 -29.67 -30.33
C ALA A 361 -15.28 -29.31 -30.41
N VAL A 362 -14.43 -30.29 -30.76
CA VAL A 362 -13.00 -30.06 -30.98
C VAL A 362 -12.78 -29.23 -32.24
N GLU A 363 -13.42 -29.57 -33.37
CA GLU A 363 -13.33 -28.81 -34.62
C GLU A 363 -13.80 -27.37 -34.44
N HIS A 364 -14.94 -27.15 -33.78
CA HIS A 364 -15.41 -25.81 -33.45
C HIS A 364 -14.36 -25.06 -32.62
N LEU A 365 -13.79 -25.68 -31.58
CA LEU A 365 -12.78 -25.05 -30.73
C LEU A 365 -11.44 -24.79 -31.43
N GLU A 366 -11.05 -25.63 -32.38
CA GLU A 366 -9.87 -25.41 -33.21
C GLU A 366 -10.07 -24.24 -34.17
N VAL A 367 -11.25 -24.14 -34.79
CA VAL A 367 -11.65 -22.97 -35.57
C VAL A 367 -11.64 -21.72 -34.68
N PHE A 368 -12.23 -21.78 -33.47
CA PHE A 368 -12.14 -20.67 -32.50
C PHE A 368 -10.68 -20.30 -32.18
N ARG A 369 -9.81 -21.29 -31.98
CA ARG A 369 -8.40 -21.04 -31.62
C ARG A 369 -7.63 -20.35 -32.73
N GLU A 370 -7.81 -20.78 -33.98
CA GLU A 370 -7.19 -20.13 -35.13
C GLU A 370 -7.74 -18.71 -35.34
N MET A 371 -9.05 -18.50 -35.16
CA MET A 371 -9.65 -17.17 -35.30
C MET A 371 -9.18 -16.15 -34.26
N PHE A 372 -8.87 -16.58 -33.05
CA PHE A 372 -8.39 -15.70 -31.98
C PHE A 372 -6.87 -15.65 -31.83
N LYS A 373 -6.11 -16.34 -32.69
CA LYS A 373 -4.65 -16.40 -32.61
C LYS A 373 -3.99 -15.02 -32.71
N ASP A 374 -4.62 -14.10 -33.43
CA ASP A 374 -4.14 -12.72 -33.64
C ASP A 374 -4.69 -11.72 -32.62
N ILE A 375 -5.78 -12.05 -31.92
CA ILE A 375 -6.47 -11.17 -30.96
C ILE A 375 -6.07 -11.51 -29.52
N LEU A 376 -5.77 -12.77 -29.23
CA LEU A 376 -5.24 -13.16 -27.94
C LEU A 376 -3.88 -12.49 -27.77
N PRO A 377 -3.66 -11.70 -26.71
CA PRO A 377 -2.33 -11.22 -26.40
C PRO A 377 -1.44 -12.46 -26.31
N LYS A 378 -0.39 -12.52 -27.15
CA LYS A 378 0.64 -13.57 -27.10
C LYS A 378 0.92 -13.78 -25.62
N GLU A 379 0.49 -14.92 -25.08
CA GLU A 379 0.71 -15.19 -23.67
C GLU A 379 2.21 -15.04 -23.44
N GLU A 380 2.60 -14.01 -22.69
CA GLU A 380 3.95 -13.97 -22.12
C GLU A 380 4.09 -15.31 -21.42
N LYS A 381 5.01 -16.14 -21.94
CA LYS A 381 5.31 -17.51 -21.54
C LYS A 381 5.29 -17.66 -20.02
N LEU A 382 4.10 -17.90 -19.46
CA LEU A 382 3.84 -18.18 -18.05
C LEU A 382 3.31 -19.61 -17.86
N ALA A 383 3.16 -20.36 -18.95
CA ALA A 383 3.15 -21.82 -18.90
C ALA A 383 4.59 -22.32 -18.75
N GLY A 384 5.14 -22.17 -17.54
CA GLY A 384 6.17 -23.09 -17.08
C GLY A 384 5.55 -24.47 -17.04
N THR A 385 6.09 -25.37 -17.85
CA THR A 385 5.73 -26.78 -17.95
C THR A 385 5.69 -27.39 -16.55
N VAL A 386 4.51 -27.82 -16.12
CA VAL A 386 4.36 -28.74 -15.00
C VAL A 386 4.83 -30.10 -15.49
N VAL A 387 5.94 -30.59 -14.94
CA VAL A 387 6.27 -32.01 -14.88
C VAL A 387 6.04 -32.46 -13.45
#